data_AF-A0A2P4YC22-F1
#
_entry.id   AF-A0A2P4YC22-F1
#
_cell.length_a   1.000
_cell.length_b   1.000
_cell.length_c   1.000
_cell.angle_alpha   90.00
_cell.angle_beta   90.00
_cell.angle_gamma   90.00
#
_symmetry.space_group_name_H-M   'P 1'
#
loop_
_entity.id
_entity.type
_entity.pdbx_description
1 polymer ?
#
loop_
_entity_poly.entity_id
_entity_poly.type
_entity_poly.pdbx_seq_one_letter_code
_entity_poly.pdbx_strand_id
1 'polypeptide(L)'
;MASGFWVVPMTDRARSISAFITPFGLFEWNRMPFGLKNAPQIYQRLLDNALYGFVKDIVSQLKVWRHTQKICRLYKNYRFPPT
;
A
#
# COMPACT_ATOMS: atom_id res chain seq x y z
N MET A 1 -0.04 -7.53 -14.09
CA MET A 1 -0.28 -6.23 -13.42
C MET A 1 0.33 -5.06 -14.20
N ALA A 2 0.29 -5.06 -15.54
CA ALA A 2 0.99 -4.04 -16.32
C ALA A 2 0.20 -2.70 -16.36
N SER A 3 -1.13 -2.75 -16.44
CA SER A 3 -1.96 -1.54 -16.62
C SER A 3 -1.97 -0.55 -15.45
N GLY A 4 -1.54 -0.95 -14.25
CA GLY A 4 -1.62 -0.11 -13.04
C GLY A 4 -0.78 1.17 -13.09
N PHE A 5 0.37 1.15 -13.77
CA PHE A 5 1.26 2.31 -13.83
C PHE A 5 0.65 3.49 -14.59
N TRP A 6 -0.22 3.24 -15.57
CA TRP A 6 -0.87 4.27 -16.38
C TRP A 6 -1.89 5.10 -15.60
N VAL A 7 -2.30 4.64 -14.41
CA VAL A 7 -3.22 5.37 -13.53
C VAL A 7 -2.49 6.51 -12.81
N VAL A 8 -1.16 6.40 -12.65
CA VAL A 8 -0.37 7.37 -11.87
C VAL A 8 0.00 8.57 -12.74
N PRO A 9 -0.45 9.81 -12.40
CA PRO A 9 -0.01 11.02 -13.08
C PRO A 9 1.49 11.28 -12.83
N MET A 10 2.18 11.73 -13.86
CA MET A 10 3.56 12.21 -13.74
C MET A 10 3.59 13.66 -13.25
N THR A 11 4.58 14.00 -12.43
CA THR A 11 4.88 15.41 -12.09
C THR A 11 5.51 16.12 -13.28
N ASP A 12 5.34 17.44 -13.39
CA ASP A 12 5.85 18.21 -14.54
C ASP A 12 7.38 18.07 -14.70
N ARG A 13 8.10 18.04 -13.59
CA ARG A 13 9.54 17.76 -13.57
C ARG A 13 9.85 16.38 -14.15
N ALA A 14 9.14 15.34 -13.73
CA ALA A 14 9.39 13.99 -14.21
C ALA A 14 9.00 13.83 -15.69
N ARG A 15 7.96 14.54 -16.15
CA ARG A 15 7.51 14.56 -17.54
C ARG A 15 8.63 15.04 -18.47
N SER A 16 9.22 16.20 -18.17
CA SER A 16 10.33 16.78 -18.98
C SER A 16 11.56 15.87 -19.06
N ILE A 17 11.92 15.19 -17.97
CA ILE A 17 13.08 14.29 -17.92
C ILE A 17 12.81 12.99 -18.69
N SER A 18 11.55 12.57 -18.74
CA SER A 18 11.12 11.34 -19.43
C SER A 18 10.81 11.52 -20.92
N ALA A 19 11.07 12.71 -21.48
CA ALA A 19 10.83 12.96 -22.89
C ALA A 19 11.67 12.04 -23.79
N PHE A 20 11.08 11.56 -24.88
CA PHE A 20 11.75 10.71 -25.86
C PHE A 20 11.63 11.28 -27.26
N ILE A 21 12.65 11.04 -28.07
CA ILE A 21 12.73 11.50 -29.45
C ILE A 21 12.19 10.39 -30.35
N THR A 22 11.25 10.75 -31.20
CA THR A 22 10.84 9.93 -32.35
C THR A 22 11.20 10.65 -33.64
N PRO A 23 11.24 9.97 -34.79
CA PRO A 23 11.49 10.61 -36.08
C PRO A 23 10.47 11.71 -36.44
N PHE A 24 9.32 11.71 -35.78
CA PHE A 24 8.22 12.66 -35.98
C PHE A 24 8.23 13.83 -34.98
N GLY A 25 9.10 13.81 -33.97
CA GLY A 25 9.21 14.87 -32.96
C GLY A 25 9.53 14.38 -31.55
N LEU A 26 9.54 15.34 -30.62
CA LEU A 26 9.75 15.12 -29.19
C LEU A 26 8.41 14.84 -28.51
N PHE A 27 8.31 13.74 -27.77
CA PHE A 27 7.11 13.35 -27.04
C PHE A 27 7.41 13.19 -25.56
N GLU A 28 6.42 13.51 -24.73
CA GLU A 28 6.51 13.44 -23.29
C GLU A 28 5.48 12.48 -22.70
N TRP A 29 5.82 11.80 -21.61
CA TRP A 29 4.90 10.88 -20.93
C TRP A 29 4.01 11.62 -19.93
N ASN A 30 2.70 11.60 -20.15
CA ASN A 30 1.75 12.19 -19.21
C ASN A 30 1.40 11.27 -18.02
N ARG A 31 1.57 9.96 -18.22
CA ARG A 31 1.37 8.90 -17.21
C ARG A 31 2.66 8.11 -17.07
N MET A 32 2.83 7.45 -15.92
CA MET A 32 4.07 6.74 -15.61
C MET A 32 4.36 5.62 -16.64
N PRO A 33 5.43 5.74 -17.44
CA PRO A 33 5.80 4.71 -18.41
C PRO A 33 6.45 3.50 -17.72
N PHE A 34 6.44 2.36 -18.42
CA PHE A 34 7.21 1.19 -18.00
C PHE A 34 8.71 1.42 -18.16
N GLY A 35 9.50 0.74 -17.32
CA GLY A 35 10.97 0.79 -17.39
C GLY A 35 11.61 1.88 -16.53
N LEU A 36 10.84 2.76 -15.89
CA LEU A 36 11.37 3.66 -14.86
C LEU A 36 11.74 2.86 -13.61
N LYS A 37 13.00 2.95 -13.17
CA LYS A 37 13.52 2.27 -11.97
C LYS A 37 12.67 2.50 -10.71
N ASN A 38 12.12 3.71 -10.57
CA ASN A 38 11.34 4.11 -9.40
C ASN A 38 9.82 3.87 -9.55
N ALA A 39 9.35 3.47 -10.73
CA ALA A 39 7.92 3.22 -10.98
C ALA A 39 7.31 2.17 -10.03
N PRO A 40 7.90 0.97 -9.83
CA PRO A 40 7.31 -0.03 -8.92
C PRO A 40 7.22 0.48 -7.48
N GLN A 41 8.23 1.23 -7.02
CA GLN A 41 8.25 1.74 -5.65
C GLN A 41 7.19 2.83 -5.42
N ILE A 42 6.97 3.71 -6.39
CA ILE A 42 5.91 4.73 -6.32
C ILE A 42 4.53 4.08 -6.37
N TYR A 43 4.34 3.10 -7.26
CA TYR A 43 3.09 2.35 -7.36
C TYR A 43 2.77 1.60 -6.07
N GLN A 44 3.78 0.98 -5.46
CA GLN A 44 3.62 0.28 -4.19
C GLN A 44 3.22 1.21 -3.06
N ARG A 45 3.83 2.40 -2.94
CA ARG A 45 3.42 3.43 -1.95
C ARG A 45 1.98 3.89 -2.15
N LEU A 46 1.53 3.97 -3.40
CA LEU A 46 0.15 4.36 -3.72
C LEU A 46 -0.84 3.29 -3.28
N LEU A 47 -0.52 2.01 -3.51
CA LEU A 47 -1.28 0.87 -3.01
C LEU A 47 -1.27 0.80 -1.49
N ASP A 48 -0.11 0.96 -0.85
CA ASP A 48 0.04 0.96 0.60
C ASP A 48 -0.84 2.05 1.22
N ASN A 49 -0.84 3.27 0.66
CA ASN A 49 -1.69 4.36 1.13
C ASN A 49 -3.19 4.05 0.99
N ALA A 50 -3.61 3.45 -0.12
CA ALA A 50 -5.00 3.07 -0.34
C ALA A 50 -5.45 1.93 0.60
N LEU A 51 -4.56 0.97 0.87
CA LEU A 51 -4.82 -0.18 1.72
C LEU A 51 -4.61 0.11 3.22
N TYR A 52 -3.93 1.20 3.56
CA TYR A 52 -3.56 1.54 4.94
C TYR A 52 -4.79 1.69 5.85
N GLY A 53 -5.91 2.22 5.34
CA GLY A 53 -7.16 2.28 6.07
C GLY A 53 -7.69 0.89 6.44
N PHE A 54 -7.69 -0.01 5.46
CA PHE A 54 -8.21 -1.37 5.62
C PHE A 54 -7.34 -2.23 6.56
N VAL A 55 -6.02 -2.10 6.46
CA VAL A 55 -5.08 -2.83 7.31
C VAL A 55 -5.12 -2.34 8.75
N LYS A 56 -5.35 -1.04 8.99
CA LYS A 56 -5.52 -0.50 10.35
C LYS A 56 -6.71 -1.13 11.06
N ASP A 57 -7.84 -1.27 10.37
CA ASP A 57 -9.03 -1.87 10.95
C ASP A 57 -8.79 -3.34 11.29
N ILE A 58 -8.19 -4.10 10.38
CA ILE A 58 -7.86 -5.52 10.61
C ILE A 58 -6.86 -5.67 11.78
N VAL A 59 -5.82 -4.85 11.83
CA VAL A 59 -4.81 -4.89 12.90
C VAL A 59 -5.40 -4.44 14.24
N SER A 60 -6.33 -3.48 14.23
CA SER A 60 -7.09 -3.08 15.42
C SER A 60 -7.94 -4.24 15.95
N GLN A 61 -8.68 -4.93 15.06
CA GLN A 61 -9.46 -6.11 15.44
C GLN A 61 -8.57 -7.25 15.97
N LEU A 62 -7.41 -7.50 15.37
CA LEU A 62 -6.44 -8.50 15.83
C LEU A 62 -5.78 -8.14 17.16
N LYS A 63 -5.52 -6.85 17.44
CA LYS A 63 -5.01 -6.39 18.74
C LYS A 63 -6.08 -6.54 19.83
N VAL A 64 -7.32 -6.16 19.53
CA VAL A 64 -8.47 -6.40 20.41
C VAL A 64 -8.60 -7.90 20.71
N TRP A 65 -8.54 -8.75 19.69
CA TRP A 65 -8.60 -10.21 19.84
C TRP A 65 -7.46 -10.78 20.70
N ARG A 66 -6.24 -10.24 20.57
CA ARG A 66 -5.09 -10.64 21.40
C ARG A 66 -5.26 -10.24 22.88
N HIS A 67 -5.89 -9.08 23.11
CA HIS A 67 -6.19 -8.59 24.45
C HIS A 67 -7.33 -9.39 25.10
N THR A 68 -8.41 -9.67 24.37
CA THR A 68 -9.52 -10.51 24.86
C THR A 68 -9.09 -11.96 25.10
N GLN A 69 -8.19 -12.53 24.28
CA GLN A 69 -7.62 -13.85 24.54
C GLN A 69 -6.82 -13.92 25.86
N LYS A 70 -6.05 -12.87 26.20
CA LYS A 70 -5.36 -12.81 27.50
C LYS A 70 -6.35 -12.73 28.65
N ILE A 71 -7.39 -11.91 28.55
CA ILE A 71 -8.43 -11.78 29.58
C ILE A 71 -9.22 -13.08 29.75
N CYS A 72 -9.68 -13.71 28.66
CA CYS A 72 -10.38 -14.99 28.70
C CYS A 72 -9.49 -16.12 29.27
N ARG A 73 -8.19 -16.10 29.01
CA ARG A 73 -7.23 -17.07 29.56
C ARG A 73 -6.97 -16.84 31.05
N LEU A 74 -6.97 -15.59 31.51
CA LEU A 74 -6.91 -15.24 32.93
C LEU A 74 -8.21 -15.64 33.66
N TYR A 75 -9.38 -15.38 33.08
CA TYR A 75 -10.68 -15.71 33.68
C TYR A 75 -10.90 -17.23 33.84
N LYS A 76 -10.27 -18.04 32.98
CA LYS A 76 -10.29 -19.51 33.08
C LYS A 76 -9.49 -20.06 34.27
N ASN A 77 -8.51 -19.30 34.80
CA ASN A 77 -7.71 -19.66 35.98
C ASN A 77 -8.34 -19.23 37.32
N TYR A 78 -9.35 -18.36 37.32
CA TYR A 78 -10.01 -17.86 38.53
C TYR A 78 -11.37 -18.54 38.82
N ARG A 79 -11.76 -19.57 38.04
CA ARG A 79 -13.04 -20.26 38.22
C ARG A 79 -12.89 -21.51 39.11
N PHE A 80 -13.07 -21.26 40.42
CA PHE A 80 -13.37 -22.15 41.56
C PHE A 80 -12.25 -23.02 42.19
N PRO A 81 -11.88 -22.79 43.48
CA PRO A 81 -11.24 -23.81 44.31
C PRO A 81 -12.27 -24.88 44.73
N PRO A 82 -11.89 -26.17 44.81
CA PRO A 82 -12.80 -27.21 45.29
C PRO A 82 -12.98 -27.07 46.80
N THR A 83 -14.23 -26.91 47.25
CA THR A 83 -14.66 -27.23 48.61
C THR A 83 -15.29 -28.60 48.63
#